data_AF-A0AAX4PC66-F1
#
_entry.id   AF-A0AAX4PC66-F1
#
_cell.length_a   1.000
_cell.length_b   1.000
_cell.length_c   1.000
_cell.angle_alpha   90.00
_cell.angle_beta   90.00
_cell.angle_gamma   90.00
#
_symmetry.space_group_name_H-M   'P 1'
#
loop_
_entity.id
_entity.type
_entity.pdbx_description
1 polymer ?
#
loop_
_entity_poly.entity_id
_entity_poly.type
_entity_poly.pdbx_seq_one_letter_code
_entity_poly.pdbx_strand_id
1 'polypeptide(L)'
;MSARKYGIPKGQAEFLGTVRDRKPGNKVHICTKCDSPIAVYGMLLPCRHVFALECAHGMVPTCYLCFAKVEEVRKIVASETPLHLCGVCLRGYESEDELSELVKANGGKCCQGQRPKAETQP
;
A
#
# COMPACT_ATOMS: atom_id res chain seq x y z
N MET A 1 -13.88 27.18 -26.47
CA MET A 1 -14.72 26.38 -25.56
C MET A 1 -14.08 25.00 -25.44
N SER A 2 -13.45 24.71 -24.31
CA SER A 2 -12.55 23.55 -24.14
C SER A 2 -13.35 22.24 -24.00
N ALA A 3 -13.12 21.31 -24.93
CA ALA A 3 -13.71 19.98 -24.90
C ALA A 3 -13.16 19.20 -23.69
N ARG A 4 -14.06 18.71 -22.84
CA ARG A 4 -13.71 17.90 -21.67
C ARG A 4 -12.97 16.65 -22.16
N LYS A 5 -11.80 16.39 -21.58
CA LYS A 5 -10.80 15.37 -21.95
C LYS A 5 -11.33 13.92 -22.09
N TYR A 6 -12.58 13.64 -21.71
CA TYR A 6 -13.14 12.27 -21.67
C TYR A 6 -14.53 12.10 -22.31
N GLY A 7 -15.11 13.09 -22.99
CA GLY A 7 -16.25 12.85 -23.90
C GLY A 7 -17.54 12.20 -23.35
N ILE A 8 -17.71 11.97 -22.05
CA ILE A 8 -18.92 11.28 -21.52
C ILE A 8 -20.12 12.25 -21.50
N PRO A 9 -21.23 11.95 -22.19
CA PRO A 9 -22.45 12.74 -22.14
C PRO A 9 -23.05 12.76 -20.72
N LYS A 10 -23.60 13.90 -20.28
CA LYS A 10 -24.39 13.97 -19.04
C LYS A 10 -25.53 12.94 -19.12
N GLY A 11 -25.57 11.99 -18.18
CA GLY A 11 -26.62 10.97 -18.10
C GLY A 11 -26.23 9.56 -18.55
N GLN A 12 -25.01 9.34 -19.06
CA GLN A 12 -24.48 8.02 -19.43
C GLN A 12 -23.39 7.53 -18.45
N ALA A 13 -23.51 7.83 -17.16
CA ALA A 13 -22.63 7.22 -16.17
C ALA A 13 -23.10 5.78 -15.94
N GLU A 14 -22.35 4.81 -16.44
CA GLU A 14 -22.58 3.40 -16.13
C GLU A 14 -22.19 3.13 -14.67
N PHE A 15 -23.04 2.39 -13.96
CA PHE A 15 -22.77 2.03 -12.57
C PHE A 15 -21.70 0.94 -12.52
N LEU A 16 -20.43 1.34 -12.37
CA LEU A 16 -19.28 0.43 -12.36
C LEU A 16 -19.16 -0.41 -11.07
N GLY A 17 -20.06 -0.26 -10.10
CA GLY A 17 -20.08 -1.11 -8.92
C GLY A 17 -20.78 -0.51 -7.71
N THR A 18 -21.01 -1.35 -6.70
CA THR A 18 -21.73 -0.98 -5.48
C THR A 18 -20.80 -0.33 -4.46
N VAL A 19 -21.25 0.81 -3.91
CA VAL A 19 -20.61 1.44 -2.75
C VAL A 19 -20.73 0.49 -1.56
N ARG A 20 -19.61 0.00 -1.03
CA ARG A 20 -19.61 -0.77 0.23
C ARG A 20 -19.34 0.18 1.39
N ASP A 21 -20.13 0.10 2.45
CA ASP A 21 -19.79 0.70 3.74
C ASP A 21 -18.52 0.05 4.27
N ARG A 22 -17.44 0.83 4.35
CA ARG A 22 -16.18 0.35 4.90
C ARG A 22 -16.05 0.92 6.34
N LYS A 23 -15.52 0.17 7.33
CA LYS A 23 -15.19 0.62 8.72
C LYS A 23 -13.65 0.71 8.97
N PRO A 24 -13.11 1.65 9.78
CA PRO A 24 -11.69 2.07 9.83
C PRO A 24 -10.62 0.98 9.57
N GLY A 25 -9.64 1.30 8.70
CA GLY A 25 -8.92 0.39 7.77
C GLY A 25 -9.26 0.69 6.29
N ASN A 26 -10.28 1.52 6.07
CA ASN A 26 -10.99 1.81 4.81
C ASN A 26 -10.28 2.58 3.71
N LYS A 27 -9.04 3.00 3.94
CA LYS A 27 -8.34 3.77 2.92
C LYS A 27 -7.95 2.79 1.83
N VAL A 28 -8.61 2.91 0.69
CA VAL A 28 -8.17 2.19 -0.50
C VAL A 28 -6.89 2.87 -0.94
N HIS A 29 -5.77 2.19 -0.76
CA HIS A 29 -4.49 2.67 -1.23
C HIS A 29 -4.36 2.40 -2.72
N ILE A 30 -3.67 3.30 -3.42
CA ILE A 30 -3.38 3.15 -4.83
C ILE A 30 -2.02 2.46 -4.95
N CYS A 31 -1.94 1.40 -5.75
CA CYS A 31 -0.69 0.72 -6.04
C CYS A 31 0.22 1.65 -6.83
N THR A 32 1.42 1.94 -6.32
CA THR A 32 2.40 2.82 -6.99
C THR A 32 3.00 2.23 -8.28
N LYS A 33 2.74 0.95 -8.58
CA LYS A 33 3.25 0.27 -9.78
C LYS A 33 2.25 0.29 -10.94
N CYS A 34 0.97 0.13 -10.65
CA CYS A 34 -0.09 0.01 -11.68
C CYS A 34 -1.20 1.07 -11.55
N ASP A 35 -1.03 2.04 -10.64
CA ASP A 35 -1.96 3.15 -10.37
C ASP A 35 -3.40 2.72 -10.11
N SER A 36 -3.60 1.46 -9.73
CA SER A 36 -4.91 0.87 -9.50
C SER A 36 -5.21 0.77 -8.00
N PRO A 37 -6.49 0.91 -7.59
CA PRO A 37 -6.90 0.69 -6.20
C PRO A 37 -6.57 -0.73 -5.74
N ILE A 38 -5.96 -0.88 -4.57
CA ILE A 38 -5.53 -2.20 -4.08
C ILE A 38 -6.71 -2.92 -3.41
N ALA A 39 -7.12 -4.05 -3.99
CA ALA A 39 -8.12 -4.94 -3.40
C ALA A 39 -7.50 -5.97 -2.43
N VAL A 40 -6.36 -6.55 -2.83
CA VAL A 40 -5.57 -7.48 -2.02
C VAL A 40 -4.14 -6.98 -1.98
N TYR A 41 -3.63 -6.78 -0.77
CA TYR A 41 -2.30 -6.24 -0.54
C TYR A 41 -1.26 -7.37 -0.61
N GLY A 42 -0.16 -7.12 -1.32
CA GLY A 42 1.06 -7.92 -1.28
C GLY A 42 2.15 -7.13 -0.58
N MET A 43 2.60 -7.61 0.58
CA MET A 43 3.68 -7.02 1.36
C MET A 43 4.98 -7.75 1.07
N LEU A 44 6.01 -7.01 0.64
CA LEU A 44 7.33 -7.56 0.32
C LEU A 44 8.19 -7.68 1.59
N LEU A 45 8.59 -8.87 1.99
CA LEU A 45 9.48 -9.10 3.13
C LEU A 45 10.95 -9.17 2.70
N PRO A 46 11.90 -8.61 3.48
CA PRO A 46 11.73 -7.97 4.80
C PRO A 46 11.47 -6.45 4.75
N CYS A 47 11.45 -5.83 3.57
CA CYS A 47 11.37 -4.36 3.45
C CYS A 47 10.01 -3.75 3.81
N ARG A 48 8.96 -4.59 3.91
CA ARG A 48 7.57 -4.29 4.24
C ARG A 48 6.86 -3.31 3.31
N HIS A 49 7.39 -3.01 2.12
CA HIS A 49 6.66 -2.19 1.15
C HIS A 49 5.46 -2.96 0.57
N VAL A 50 4.35 -2.26 0.38
CA VAL A 50 3.07 -2.86 0.00
C VAL A 50 2.65 -2.41 -1.39
N PHE A 51 2.16 -3.37 -2.19
CA PHE A 51 1.63 -3.18 -3.54
C PHE A 51 0.34 -3.98 -3.73
N ALA A 52 -0.28 -3.89 -4.90
CA ALA A 52 -1.27 -4.88 -5.31
C ALA A 52 -0.62 -6.28 -5.38
N LEU A 53 -1.33 -7.32 -4.94
CA LEU A 53 -0.77 -8.68 -4.83
C LEU A 53 -0.09 -9.17 -6.11
N GLU A 54 -0.70 -8.95 -7.27
CA GLU A 54 -0.12 -9.33 -8.57
C GLU A 54 1.17 -8.57 -8.87
N CYS A 55 1.19 -7.26 -8.60
CA CYS A 55 2.40 -6.45 -8.75
C CYS A 55 3.51 -6.94 -7.80
N ALA A 56 3.15 -7.28 -6.56
CA ALA A 56 4.08 -7.79 -5.56
C ALA A 56 4.80 -9.06 -6.02
N HIS A 57 4.07 -10.03 -6.56
CA HIS A 57 4.66 -11.25 -7.14
C HIS A 57 5.54 -10.96 -8.36
N GLY A 58 5.16 -10.02 -9.21
CA GLY A 58 5.96 -9.61 -10.38
C GLY A 58 7.25 -8.84 -10.07
N MET A 59 7.46 -8.41 -8.81
CA MET A 59 8.66 -7.69 -8.39
C MET A 59 9.71 -8.56 -7.70
N VAL A 60 9.41 -9.83 -7.40
CA VAL A 60 10.44 -10.74 -6.87
C VAL A 60 11.55 -10.89 -7.93
N PRO A 61 12.84 -10.72 -7.57
CA PRO A 61 13.40 -10.75 -6.22
C PRO A 61 13.77 -9.39 -5.61
N THR A 62 13.32 -8.24 -6.14
CA THR A 62 13.80 -6.91 -5.70
C THR A 62 12.68 -5.88 -5.60
N CYS A 63 12.59 -5.20 -4.45
CA CYS A 63 11.58 -4.18 -4.21
C CYS A 63 11.79 -2.98 -5.14
N TYR A 64 10.74 -2.57 -5.86
CA TYR A 64 10.79 -1.43 -6.78
C TYR A 64 11.05 -0.07 -6.10
N LEU A 65 10.69 0.08 -4.82
CA LEU A 65 10.80 1.36 -4.11
C LEU A 65 12.16 1.57 -3.44
N CYS A 66 12.74 0.53 -2.83
CA CYS A 66 13.98 0.65 -2.07
C CYS A 66 15.10 -0.27 -2.55
N PHE A 67 14.89 -0.99 -3.64
CA PHE A 67 15.87 -1.92 -4.23
C PHE A 67 16.41 -2.99 -3.27
N ALA A 68 15.72 -3.23 -2.17
CA ALA A 68 16.06 -4.29 -1.23
C ALA A 68 15.65 -5.65 -1.80
N LYS A 69 16.43 -6.69 -1.49
CA LYS A 69 16.09 -8.08 -1.80
C LYS A 69 14.74 -8.44 -1.17
N VAL A 70 13.89 -9.07 -1.97
CA VAL A 70 12.60 -9.61 -1.54
C VAL A 70 12.78 -11.11 -1.41
N GLU A 71 12.45 -11.62 -0.24
CA GLU A 71 12.52 -13.06 0.07
C GLU A 71 11.14 -13.69 -0.05
N GLU A 72 10.11 -12.96 0.39
CA GLU A 72 8.73 -13.45 0.42
C GLU A 72 7.74 -12.32 0.12
N VAL A 73 6.57 -12.70 -0.42
CA VAL A 73 5.41 -11.83 -0.56
C VAL A 73 4.30 -12.34 0.36
N ARG A 74 3.97 -11.58 1.41
CA ARG A 74 2.84 -11.87 2.30
C ARG A 74 1.55 -11.28 1.73
N LYS A 75 0.54 -12.14 1.57
CA LYS A 75 -0.81 -11.75 1.16
C LYS A 75 -1.60 -11.21 2.36
N ILE A 76 -2.19 -10.02 2.21
CA ILE A 76 -3.00 -9.38 3.24
C ILE A 76 -4.34 -8.97 2.64
N VAL A 77 -5.43 -9.48 3.22
CA VAL A 77 -6.80 -9.16 2.82
C VAL A 77 -7.31 -8.01 3.68
N ALA A 78 -7.59 -6.87 3.07
CA ALA A 78 -7.92 -5.62 3.76
C ALA A 78 -9.15 -5.72 4.70
N SER A 79 -10.07 -6.63 4.39
CA SER A 79 -11.27 -6.86 5.19
C SER A 79 -11.04 -7.74 6.42
N GLU A 80 -9.89 -8.43 6.50
CA GLU A 80 -9.62 -9.44 7.54
C GLU A 80 -8.49 -9.00 8.47
N THR A 81 -7.49 -8.28 7.95
CA THR A 81 -6.30 -7.89 8.71
C THR A 81 -6.13 -6.37 8.68
N PRO A 82 -6.00 -5.71 9.85
CA PRO A 82 -5.66 -4.29 9.89
C PRO A 82 -4.27 -4.08 9.30
N LEU A 83 -4.13 -3.06 8.47
CA LEU A 83 -2.88 -2.71 7.83
C LEU A 83 -2.72 -1.19 7.85
N HIS A 84 -1.64 -0.74 8.46
CA HIS A 84 -1.31 0.67 8.60
C HIS A 84 -0.13 0.97 7.67
N LEU A 85 -0.30 1.93 6.76
CA LEU A 85 0.74 2.27 5.79
C LEU A 85 1.38 3.61 6.09
N CYS A 86 2.69 3.70 5.89
CA CYS A 86 3.37 4.99 5.76
C CYS A 86 2.80 5.74 4.55
N GLY A 87 2.32 6.97 4.76
CA GLY A 87 1.73 7.80 3.70
C GLY A 87 2.70 8.25 2.59
N VAL A 88 4.00 7.99 2.74
CA VAL A 88 5.03 8.36 1.75
C VAL A 88 5.55 7.15 0.99
N CYS A 89 5.97 6.09 1.69
CA CYS A 89 6.60 4.93 1.04
C CYS A 89 5.72 3.69 0.97
N LEU A 90 4.52 3.69 1.54
CA LEU A 90 3.66 2.51 1.63
C LEU A 90 4.29 1.30 2.32
N ARG A 91 5.26 1.53 3.22
CA ARG A 91 5.68 0.49 4.17
C ARG A 91 4.51 0.17 5.09
N GLY A 92 4.21 -1.11 5.24
CA GLY A 92 3.11 -1.61 6.05
C GLY A 92 3.51 -2.06 7.45
N TYR A 93 2.57 -1.84 8.36
CA TYR A 93 2.67 -2.04 9.80
C TYR A 93 1.40 -2.72 10.29
N GLU A 94 1.52 -3.62 11.26
CA GLU A 94 0.39 -4.43 11.74
C GLU A 94 -0.48 -3.65 12.75
N SER A 95 0.08 -2.64 13.41
CA SER A 95 -0.64 -1.78 14.34
C SER A 95 -0.44 -0.28 14.04
N GLU A 96 -1.44 0.51 14.41
CA GLU A 96 -1.35 1.98 14.34
C GLU A 96 -0.24 2.50 15.26
N ASP A 97 -0.10 1.89 16.44
CA ASP A 97 0.90 2.26 17.43
C ASP A 97 2.31 2.10 16.86
N GLU A 98 2.64 0.96 16.22
CA GLU A 98 3.94 0.71 15.60
C GLU A 98 4.27 1.80 14.56
N LEU A 99 3.30 2.12 13.68
CA LEU A 99 3.48 3.19 12.70
C LEU A 99 3.66 4.55 13.37
N SER A 100 2.84 4.88 14.37
CA SER A 100 2.85 6.18 15.02
C SER A 100 4.14 6.43 15.79
N GLU A 101 4.65 5.41 16.49
CA GLU A 101 5.92 5.46 17.22
C GLU A 101 7.10 5.64 16.26
N LEU A 102 7.11 4.91 15.13
CA LEU A 102 8.13 5.10 14.11
C LEU A 102 8.05 6.50 13.49
N VAL A 103 6.87 7.02 13.18
CA VAL A 103 6.75 8.39 12.65
C VAL A 103 7.29 9.41 13.65
N LYS A 104 6.96 9.27 14.94
CA LYS A 104 7.47 10.14 16.02
C LYS A 104 8.99 10.04 16.16
N ALA A 105 9.53 8.82 16.22
CA ALA A 105 10.97 8.57 16.39
C ALA A 105 11.81 9.18 15.25
N ASN A 106 11.21 9.41 14.09
CA ASN A 106 11.90 9.95 12.91
C ASN A 106 11.60 11.41 12.64
N GLY A 107 10.97 12.10 13.60
CA GLY A 107 10.60 13.50 13.48
C GLY A 107 9.66 13.74 12.29
N GLY A 108 8.75 12.81 12.02
CA GLY A 108 7.78 12.91 10.92
C GLY A 108 8.32 12.54 9.53
N LYS A 109 9.57 12.07 9.42
CA LYS A 109 10.17 11.69 8.13
C LYS A 109 9.69 10.33 7.62
N CYS A 110 9.88 10.10 6.32
CA CYS A 110 9.56 8.85 5.65
C CYS A 110 10.31 7.64 6.25
N CYS A 111 9.60 6.50 6.35
CA CYS A 111 10.14 5.25 6.89
C CYS A 111 11.24 4.60 6.03
N GLN A 112 11.45 5.04 4.78
CA GLN A 112 12.50 4.49 3.90
C GLN A 112 13.93 4.75 4.41
N GLY A 113 14.16 5.86 5.11
CA GLY A 113 15.47 6.19 5.68
C GLY A 113 15.85 5.30 6.87
N GLN A 114 14.87 4.59 7.43
CA GLN A 114 15.10 3.60 8.47
C GLN A 114 15.18 2.23 7.80
N ARG A 115 16.40 1.69 7.76
CA ARG A 115 16.52 0.24 7.58
C ARG A 115 15.75 -0.40 8.73
N PRO A 116 14.81 -1.34 8.48
CA PRO A 116 14.27 -2.12 9.58
C PRO A 116 15.48 -2.68 10.32
N LYS A 117 15.57 -2.43 11.63
CA LYS A 117 16.50 -3.21 12.46
C LYS A 117 16.14 -4.65 12.13
N ALA A 118 17.09 -5.39 11.55
CA ALA A 118 16.92 -6.82 11.36
C ALA A 118 16.35 -7.35 12.68
N GLU A 119 15.18 -7.98 12.62
CA GLU A 119 14.53 -8.55 13.77
C GLU A 119 15.58 -9.44 14.44
N THR A 120 16.16 -8.95 15.53
CA THR A 120 16.97 -9.74 16.41
C THR A 120 15.96 -10.58 17.17
N GLN A 121 15.49 -11.65 16.54
CA GLN A 121 14.88 -12.75 17.26
C GLN A 121 16.03 -13.49 17.96
N PRO A 122 15.82 -13.92 19.22
CA PRO A 122 16.84 -14.58 20.04
C PRO A 122 17.34 -15.90 19.44
#